data_AF-A0A3D4QGK3-F1
#
_entry.id   AF-A0A3D4QGK3-F1
#
_cell.length_a   1.000
_cell.length_b   1.000
_cell.length_c   1.000
_cell.angle_alpha   90.00
_cell.angle_beta   90.00
_cell.angle_gamma   90.00
#
_symmetry.space_group_name_H-M   'P 1'
#
loop_
_entity.id
_entity.type
_entity.pdbx_description
1 polymer ?
#
loop_
_entity_poly.entity_id
_entity_poly.type
_entity_poly.pdbx_seq_one_letter_code
_entity_poly.pdbx_strand_id
1 'polypeptide(L)' 'LAFISWDGLYRAVGEVGRDMEIPRYCDACFTGEYPIPLTDREADRGPRQLSLLEEG' A
#
# COMPACT_ATOMS: atom_id res chain seq x y z
N LEU A 1 24.87 3.77 -5.63
CA LEU A 1 23.62 3.85 -4.84
C LEU A 1 23.48 2.55 -4.05
N ALA A 2 23.04 2.60 -2.80
CA ALA A 2 22.81 1.43 -1.96
C ALA A 2 21.48 1.60 -1.21
N PHE A 3 20.73 0.51 -1.03
CA PHE A 3 19.43 0.50 -0.38
C PHE A 3 19.45 -0.44 0.83
N ILE A 4 18.59 -0.16 1.81
CA ILE A 4 18.38 -1.05 2.95
C ILE A 4 17.62 -2.31 2.51
N SER A 5 17.96 -3.47 3.06
CA SER A 5 17.16 -4.68 2.89
C SER A 5 15.90 -4.62 3.76
N TRP A 6 14.89 -5.44 3.44
CA TRP A 6 13.70 -5.59 4.28
C TRP A 6 14.04 -5.98 5.71
N ASP A 7 14.85 -7.03 5.89
CA ASP A 7 15.32 -7.45 7.21
C ASP A 7 16.12 -6.36 7.92
N GLY A 8 16.85 -5.52 7.18
CA GLY A 8 17.53 -4.35 7.73
C GLY A 8 16.55 -3.32 8.27
N LEU A 9 15.52 -2.98 7.49
CA LEU A 9 14.48 -2.02 7.88
C LEU A 9 13.74 -2.48 9.13
N TYR A 10 13.27 -3.74 9.15
CA TYR A 10 12.48 -4.30 10.24
C TYR A 10 13.29 -4.40 11.55
N ARG A 11 14.54 -4.86 11.47
CA ARG A 11 15.44 -4.87 12.65
C ARG A 11 15.72 -3.48 13.19
N ALA A 12 15.86 -2.48 12.31
CA ALA A 12 16.12 -1.10 12.72
C ALA A 12 14.96 -0.47 13.51
N VAL A 13 13.72 -0.92 13.27
CA VAL A 13 12.53 -0.45 14.00
C VAL A 13 12.15 -1.35 15.18
N GLY A 14 12.96 -2.37 15.50
CA GLY A 14 12.77 -3.25 16.66
C GLY A 14 11.99 -4.53 16.39
N GLU A 15 11.68 -4.83 15.12
CA GLU A 15 11.02 -6.07 14.72
C GLU A 15 12.04 -7.16 14.38
N VAL A 16 11.64 -8.43 14.53
CA VAL A 16 12.48 -9.58 14.16
C VAL A 16 12.65 -9.68 12.64
N GLY A 17 11.61 -9.32 11.89
CA GLY A 17 11.57 -9.39 10.43
C GLY A 17 10.18 -9.10 9.88
N ARG A 18 10.06 -9.10 8.55
CA ARG A 18 8.77 -8.90 7.87
C ARG A 18 8.00 -10.21 7.80
N ASP A 19 6.74 -10.17 8.20
CA ASP A 19 5.78 -11.23 7.93
C ASP A 19 5.14 -10.98 6.56
N MET A 20 5.41 -11.85 5.59
CA MET A 20 4.92 -11.68 4.21
C MET A 20 3.49 -12.19 4.03
N GLU A 21 3.04 -13.13 4.86
CA GLU A 21 1.69 -13.68 4.75
C GLU A 21 0.67 -12.77 5.42
N ILE A 22 1.09 -12.08 6.49
CA ILE A 22 0.25 -11.18 7.26
C ILE A 22 0.97 -9.84 7.44
N PRO A 23 0.94 -8.94 6.44
CA PRO A 23 1.53 -7.62 6.57
C PRO A 23 0.82 -6.86 7.70
N ARG A 24 1.59 -6.41 8.69
CA ARG A 24 1.08 -5.69 9.88
C ARG A 24 1.39 -4.19 9.85
N TYR A 25 2.35 -3.78 9.04
CA TYR A 25 2.88 -2.41 8.99
C TYR A 25 2.61 -1.77 7.64
N CYS A 26 2.52 -0.44 7.62
CA CYS A 26 2.41 0.32 6.37
C CYS A 26 3.80 0.47 5.74
N ASP A 27 4.21 -0.53 4.97
CA ASP A 27 5.44 -0.51 4.16
C ASP A 27 5.18 -0.49 2.64
N ALA A 28 3.92 -0.27 2.25
CA ALA A 28 3.46 -0.28 0.87
C ALA A 28 4.16 0.74 -0.04
N CYS A 29 4.71 1.83 0.50
CA CYS A 29 5.54 2.77 -0.27
C CYS A 29 6.78 2.10 -0.89
N PHE A 30 7.19 0.97 -0.34
CA PHE A 30 8.33 0.20 -0.78
C PHE A 30 7.90 -1.15 -1.38
N THR A 31 6.90 -1.84 -0.80
CA THR A 31 6.47 -3.20 -1.19
C THR A 31 5.29 -3.20 -2.16
N GLY A 32 4.44 -2.18 -2.12
CA GLY A 32 3.13 -2.15 -2.74
C GLY A 32 2.05 -2.95 -1.98
N GLU A 33 2.39 -3.65 -0.90
CA GLU A 33 1.48 -4.51 -0.16
C GLU A 33 0.85 -3.74 1.02
N TYR A 34 -0.46 -3.49 0.95
CA TYR A 34 -1.19 -2.81 2.00
C TYR A 34 -1.77 -3.83 3.01
N PRO A 35 -1.72 -3.56 4.32
CA PRO A 35 -2.35 -4.41 5.34
C PRO A 35 -3.88 -4.25 5.38
N ILE A 36 -4.47 -3.53 4.43
CA ILE A 36 -5.91 -3.24 4.31
C ILE A 36 -6.35 -3.33 2.84
N PRO A 37 -7.63 -3.62 2.56
CA PRO A 37 -8.16 -3.64 1.20
C PRO A 37 -8.10 -2.28 0.52
N LEU A 38 -7.78 -2.26 -0.78
CA LEU A 38 -7.70 -1.05 -1.59
C LEU A 38 -9.02 -0.81 -2.31
N THR A 39 -10.03 -0.38 -1.57
CA THR A 39 -11.42 -0.23 -2.07
C THR A 39 -11.59 0.73 -3.26
N ASP A 40 -10.60 1.56 -3.57
CA ASP A 40 -10.54 2.43 -4.73
C ASP A 40 -10.00 1.71 -5.98
N ARG A 41 -9.13 0.71 -5.80
CA ARG A 41 -8.49 -0.06 -6.88
C ARG A 41 -9.16 -1.42 -7.11
N GLU A 42 -9.63 -2.04 -6.04
CA GLU A 42 -10.21 -3.39 -6.02
C GLU A 42 -11.73 -3.37 -6.16
N ALA A 43 -12.38 -2.24 -5.88
CA ALA A 43 -13.80 -2.14 -6.18
C ALA A 43 -13.99 -2.09 -7.69
N ASP A 44 -14.82 -3.00 -8.20
CA ASP A 44 -15.38 -2.96 -9.56
C ASP A 44 -16.34 -1.77 -9.66
N ARG A 45 -15.78 -0.56 -9.63
CA ARG A 45 -16.48 0.67 -9.93
C ARG A 45 -16.30 0.86 -11.42
N GLY A 46 -17.32 0.44 -12.18
CA GLY A 46 -17.49 0.84 -13.57
C GLY A 46 -17.26 2.35 -13.76
N PRO A 47 -17.00 2.82 -15.00
CA PRO A 47 -16.48 4.15 -15.26
C PRO A 47 -17.25 5.20 -14.46
N ARG A 48 -16.58 5.80 -13.47
CA ARG A 48 -17.18 6.84 -12.63
C ARG A 48 -17.31 8.07 -13.50
N GLN A 49 -18.45 8.22 -14.17
CA GLN A 49 -18.78 9.41 -14.93
C GLN A 49 -18.77 10.58 -13.96
N LEU A 50 -17.72 11.40 -14.04
CA LEU A 50 -17.60 12.62 -13.26
C LEU A 50 -18.66 13.59 -13.80
N SER A 51 -19.76 13.76 -13.06
CA SER A 51 -20.85 14.69 -13.38
C SER A 51 -20.42 16.13 -13.11
N LEU A 52 -19.35 16.58 -13.77
CA LEU A 52 -18.74 17.89 -13.52
C LEU A 52 -18.68 18.77 -14.78
N LEU A 53 -19.76 18.78 -15.57
CA LEU A 53 -19.98 19.76 -16.63
C LEU A 53 -21.48 20.07 -16.77
N GLU A 54 -22.12 20.53 -15.70
CA GLU A 54 -23.42 21.23 -15.76
C GLU A 54 -23.39 22.44 -14.82
N GLU A 55 -22.59 23.43 -15.20
CA GLU A 55 -22.83 24.80 -14.77
C GLU A 55 -23.13 25.60 -16.04
N GLY A 56 -24.43 25.79 -16.29
CA GLY A 56 -24.98 26.74 -17.26
C GLY A 56 -25.59 27.93 -16.54
#